data_AF-A0A2Z4UWF4-F1
#
_entry.id   AF-A0A2Z4UWF4-F1
#
_cell.length_a   1.000
_cell.length_b   1.000
_cell.length_c   1.000
_cell.angle_alpha   90.00
_cell.angle_beta   90.00
_cell.angle_gamma   90.00
#
_symmetry.space_group_name_H-M   'P 1'
#
loop_
_entity.id
_entity.type
_entity.pdbx_description
1 polymer ?
#
loop_
_entity_poly.entity_id
_entity_poly.type
_entity_poly.pdbx_seq_one_letter_code
_entity_poly.pdbx_strand_id
1 'polypeptide(L)'
;MLRLGRREFDTHEPVIMAIVNRTPDSFYDQGATFRDEPALDRVEQAVAEGAAIIDIGGVKAGPGEHVDAAEEARRTVGFVADVRRRHPDVVISVDTWRHEVGEAVCEAGADLLNDAWGGVDPKLAEVAARYGAGIVCTHAGGVEPRTRPHRTSYEDVMEDILRVTVGLAERAAALGVPRESIMIDPGHDFGKNTRHSLEATRRLTEMTATGWPVLVSLSNKDFVGETLDKPVKERLLGTLATTAVSAWLGAQVYRVHEVAETRQVLDMVRAIQGHRPPAVARRGLA
;
A
#
# COMPACT_ATOMS: atom_id res chain seq x y z
N MET A 1 8.26 -15.82 3.59
CA MET A 1 7.75 -15.22 4.85
C MET A 1 8.02 -13.74 4.80
N LEU A 2 7.01 -12.92 5.07
CA LEU A 2 7.10 -11.46 5.17
C LEU A 2 7.16 -11.11 6.66
N ARG A 3 8.07 -10.22 7.06
CA ARG A 3 8.20 -9.76 8.46
C ARG A 3 8.13 -8.24 8.50
N LEU A 4 7.20 -7.71 9.28
CA LEU A 4 7.01 -6.26 9.44
C LEU A 4 6.84 -5.95 10.93
N GLY A 5 7.72 -5.14 11.49
CA GLY A 5 7.80 -4.90 12.93
C GLY A 5 7.92 -6.23 13.69
N ARG A 6 6.94 -6.52 14.55
CA ARG A 6 6.88 -7.77 15.36
C ARG A 6 6.05 -8.89 14.72
N ARG A 7 5.51 -8.66 13.53
CA ARG A 7 4.57 -9.57 12.86
C ARG A 7 5.28 -10.34 11.76
N GLU A 8 4.99 -11.62 11.69
CA GLU A 8 5.41 -12.51 10.61
C GLU A 8 4.17 -13.01 9.88
N PHE A 9 4.26 -13.08 8.54
CA PHE A 9 3.20 -13.52 7.66
C PHE A 9 3.73 -14.60 6.72
N ASP A 10 2.98 -15.70 6.60
CA ASP A 10 3.35 -16.80 5.73
C ASP A 10 3.34 -16.38 4.25
N THR A 11 4.11 -17.08 3.40
CA THR A 11 4.26 -16.76 1.97
C THR A 11 2.94 -16.70 1.20
N HIS A 12 1.91 -17.45 1.63
CA HIS A 12 0.58 -17.46 1.01
C HIS A 12 -0.49 -16.78 1.87
N GLU A 13 -0.09 -16.10 2.94
CA GLU A 13 -1.01 -15.34 3.77
C GLU A 13 -1.24 -13.97 3.13
N PRO A 14 -2.48 -13.66 2.70
CA PRO A 14 -2.79 -12.34 2.20
C PRO A 14 -2.83 -11.35 3.37
N VAL A 15 -2.16 -10.22 3.18
CA VAL A 15 -2.01 -9.17 4.19
C VAL A 15 -2.77 -7.94 3.73
N ILE A 16 -3.76 -7.50 4.51
CA ILE A 16 -4.54 -6.30 4.20
C ILE A 16 -3.90 -5.09 4.85
N MET A 17 -3.60 -4.10 4.02
CA MET A 17 -3.10 -2.78 4.39
C MET A 17 -4.21 -1.74 4.21
N ALA A 18 -4.75 -1.23 5.31
CA ALA A 18 -5.85 -0.26 5.28
C ALA A 18 -5.35 1.17 5.14
N ILE A 19 -5.91 1.91 4.19
CA ILE A 19 -5.55 3.32 3.95
C ILE A 19 -6.24 4.23 4.98
N VAL A 20 -5.46 5.06 5.66
CA VAL A 20 -5.92 6.11 6.58
C VAL A 20 -5.28 7.44 6.19
N ASN A 21 -6.03 8.27 5.46
CA ASN A 21 -5.54 9.57 5.00
C ASN A 21 -5.72 10.66 6.07
N ARG A 22 -4.69 11.49 6.24
CA ARG A 22 -4.61 12.64 7.15
C ARG A 22 -4.60 13.97 6.39
N THR A 23 -5.49 14.11 5.40
CA THR A 23 -5.57 15.30 4.54
C THR A 23 -6.75 16.22 4.89
N PRO A 24 -6.62 17.56 4.74
CA PRO A 24 -7.71 18.50 5.01
C PRO A 24 -8.99 18.25 4.18
N ASP A 25 -8.85 17.84 2.92
CA ASP A 25 -9.96 17.65 1.97
C ASP A 25 -10.89 16.47 2.31
N SER A 26 -10.52 15.60 3.24
CA SER A 26 -11.40 14.50 3.68
C SER A 26 -12.35 14.89 4.80
N PHE A 27 -12.07 15.95 5.56
CA PHE A 27 -12.86 16.33 6.73
C PHE A 27 -12.65 17.82 7.07
N TYR A 28 -13.42 18.70 6.44
CA TYR A 28 -13.45 20.12 6.81
C TYR A 28 -14.35 20.31 8.05
N ASP A 29 -13.77 20.65 9.21
CA ASP A 29 -14.26 21.79 10.00
C ASP A 29 -13.24 22.32 11.04
N GLN A 30 -12.90 23.60 10.87
CA GLN A 30 -12.53 24.63 11.86
C GLN A 30 -11.68 24.26 13.11
N GLY A 31 -10.38 24.58 13.03
CA GLY A 31 -9.59 25.12 14.14
C GLY A 31 -8.81 24.14 15.01
N ALA A 32 -7.49 24.38 15.13
CA ALA A 32 -6.48 23.97 16.14
C ALA A 32 -6.43 22.54 16.74
N THR A 33 -7.42 21.69 16.50
CA THR A 33 -7.44 20.26 16.73
C THR A 33 -7.88 19.63 15.42
N PHE A 34 -6.92 19.19 14.62
CA PHE A 34 -7.20 18.16 13.61
C PHE A 34 -7.84 17.03 14.42
N ARG A 35 -9.17 16.86 14.37
CA ARG A 35 -9.83 15.88 15.23
C ARG A 35 -9.31 14.52 14.81
N ASP A 36 -8.42 13.96 15.63
CA ASP A 36 -7.86 12.65 15.40
C ASP A 36 -8.96 11.57 15.44
N GLU A 37 -10.13 11.90 16.02
CA GLU A 37 -11.24 10.99 16.28
C GLU A 37 -11.73 10.25 15.03
N PRO A 38 -12.11 10.87 13.88
CA PRO A 38 -12.58 10.10 12.73
C PRO A 38 -11.47 9.23 12.10
N ALA A 39 -10.21 9.66 12.18
CA ALA A 39 -9.09 8.88 11.69
C ALA A 39 -8.78 7.70 12.63
N LEU A 40 -8.91 7.88 13.95
CA LEU A 40 -8.79 6.83 14.95
C LEU A 40 -9.95 5.84 14.83
N ASP A 41 -11.19 6.30 14.68
CA ASP A 41 -12.37 5.46 14.45
C ASP A 41 -12.16 4.59 13.20
N ARG A 42 -11.60 5.19 12.13
CA ARG A 42 -11.24 4.44 10.92
C ARG A 42 -10.18 3.38 11.19
N VAL A 43 -9.17 3.66 12.03
CA VAL A 43 -8.16 2.67 12.46
C VAL A 43 -8.82 1.53 13.24
N GLU A 44 -9.63 1.85 14.25
CA GLU A 44 -10.34 0.87 15.06
C GLU A 44 -11.22 -0.03 14.19
N GLN A 45 -11.96 0.57 13.26
CA GLN A 45 -12.76 -0.15 12.28
C GLN A 45 -11.89 -1.07 11.41
N ALA A 46 -10.78 -0.57 10.84
CA ALA A 46 -9.89 -1.38 10.01
C ALA A 46 -9.33 -2.58 10.77
N VAL A 47 -8.90 -2.38 12.01
CA VAL A 47 -8.37 -3.46 12.86
C VAL A 47 -9.47 -4.48 13.14
N ALA A 48 -10.70 -4.04 13.45
CA ALA A 48 -11.85 -4.93 13.67
C ALA A 48 -12.24 -5.73 12.41
N GLU A 49 -12.13 -5.12 11.22
CA GLU A 49 -12.31 -5.77 9.92
C GLU A 49 -11.12 -6.66 9.53
N GLY A 50 -10.04 -6.63 10.32
CA GLY A 50 -8.88 -7.49 10.22
C GLY A 50 -7.76 -6.96 9.31
N ALA A 51 -7.61 -5.65 9.16
CA ALA A 51 -6.39 -5.08 8.61
C ALA A 51 -5.20 -5.46 9.50
N ALA A 52 -4.13 -5.96 8.88
CA ALA A 52 -2.88 -6.28 9.57
C ALA A 52 -1.91 -5.09 9.58
N ILE A 53 -2.06 -4.21 8.59
CA ILE A 53 -1.26 -3.00 8.42
C ILE A 53 -2.21 -1.79 8.34
N ILE A 54 -1.88 -0.72 9.04
CA ILE A 54 -2.50 0.60 8.88
C ILE A 54 -1.52 1.49 8.13
N ASP A 55 -1.91 2.01 6.97
CA ASP A 55 -1.08 2.88 6.15
C ASP A 55 -1.56 4.33 6.27
N ILE A 56 -0.73 5.15 6.89
CA ILE A 56 -1.03 6.53 7.27
C ILE A 56 -0.41 7.47 6.24
N GLY A 57 -1.23 8.25 5.55
CA GLY A 57 -0.77 9.23 4.55
C GLY A 57 -1.03 10.67 4.99
N GLY A 58 0.02 11.48 5.14
CA GLY A 58 -0.10 12.91 5.46
C GLY A 58 -0.39 13.81 4.25
N VAL A 59 -0.16 13.28 3.05
CA VAL A 59 -0.22 14.03 1.79
C VAL A 59 -0.97 13.23 0.74
N LYS A 60 -1.86 13.90 0.01
CA LYS A 60 -2.57 13.32 -1.11
C LYS A 60 -1.58 12.96 -2.22
N ALA A 61 -1.62 11.72 -2.72
CA ALA A 61 -0.81 11.27 -3.86
C ALA A 61 -1.14 11.97 -5.20
N GLY A 62 -2.32 12.57 -5.33
CA GLY A 62 -2.67 13.38 -6.50
C GLY A 62 -2.24 14.86 -6.38
N PRO A 63 -2.43 15.64 -7.45
CA PRO A 63 -2.28 17.09 -7.41
C PRO A 63 -3.12 17.72 -6.30
N GLY A 64 -2.59 18.78 -5.70
CA GLY A 64 -3.25 19.58 -4.68
C GLY A 64 -2.31 20.62 -4.09
N GLU A 65 -2.72 21.24 -2.99
CA GLU A 65 -1.94 22.27 -2.31
C GLU A 65 -0.55 21.76 -1.91
N HIS A 66 0.45 22.66 -1.95
CA HIS A 66 1.80 22.33 -1.52
C HIS A 66 1.80 21.95 -0.03
N VAL A 67 2.46 20.84 0.30
CA VAL A 67 2.67 20.37 1.67
C VAL A 67 4.16 20.05 1.78
N ASP A 68 4.86 20.79 2.64
CA ASP A 68 6.27 20.57 2.92
C ASP A 68 6.47 19.42 3.93
N ALA A 69 7.73 19.06 4.17
CA ALA A 69 8.07 17.98 5.08
C ALA A 69 7.62 18.25 6.53
N ALA A 70 7.68 19.51 6.97
CA ALA A 70 7.31 19.89 8.33
C ALA A 70 5.80 19.74 8.57
N GLU A 71 4.98 20.17 7.61
CA GLU A 71 3.54 20.03 7.67
C GLU A 71 3.09 18.57 7.53
N GLU A 72 3.74 17.77 6.67
CA GLU A 72 3.48 16.32 6.59
C GLU A 72 3.82 15.62 7.91
N ALA A 73 4.98 15.92 8.51
CA ALA A 73 5.37 15.37 9.81
C ALA A 73 4.37 15.78 10.90
N ARG A 74 3.94 17.05 10.94
CA ARG A 74 2.92 17.55 11.88
C ARG A 74 1.60 16.75 11.78
N ARG A 75 1.21 16.33 10.57
CA ARG A 75 -0.03 15.55 10.34
C ARG A 75 0.07 14.08 10.73
N THR A 76 1.27 13.51 10.71
CA THR A 76 1.50 12.06 10.77
C THR A 76 2.13 11.61 12.08
N VAL A 77 3.18 12.27 12.56
CA VAL A 77 4.01 11.81 13.71
C VAL A 77 3.17 11.60 14.97
N GLY A 78 2.37 12.61 15.37
CA GLY A 78 1.50 12.50 16.55
C GLY A 78 0.46 11.38 16.41
N PHE A 79 -0.09 11.21 15.22
CA PHE A 79 -1.08 10.17 14.94
C PHE A 79 -0.47 8.77 14.95
N VAL A 80 0.75 8.59 14.41
CA VAL A 80 1.50 7.33 14.47
C VAL A 80 1.74 6.91 15.92
N ALA A 81 2.21 7.81 16.78
CA ALA A 81 2.41 7.54 18.20
C ALA A 81 1.09 7.14 18.90
N ASP A 82 -0.01 7.78 18.52
CA ASP A 82 -1.35 7.52 19.03
C ASP A 82 -1.92 6.17 18.61
N VAL A 83 -1.70 5.76 17.36
CA VAL A 83 -2.07 4.43 16.84
C VAL A 83 -1.21 3.36 17.52
N ARG A 84 0.10 3.55 17.63
CA ARG A 84 1.00 2.61 18.31
C ARG A 84 0.58 2.35 19.76
N ARG A 85 0.19 3.40 20.48
CA ARG A 85 -0.25 3.28 21.89
C ARG A 85 -1.54 2.48 22.03
N ARG A 86 -2.50 2.65 21.11
CA ARG A 86 -3.81 1.98 21.16
C ARG A 86 -3.79 0.57 20.57
N HIS A 87 -2.97 0.35 19.55
CA HIS A 87 -2.86 -0.91 18.79
C HIS A 87 -1.41 -1.38 18.74
N PRO A 88 -0.85 -1.87 19.86
CA PRO A 88 0.58 -2.21 19.96
C PRO A 88 1.02 -3.32 18.99
N ASP A 89 0.09 -4.16 18.54
CA ASP A 89 0.37 -5.32 17.69
C ASP A 89 0.13 -5.08 16.19
N VAL A 90 -0.46 -3.93 15.81
CA VAL A 90 -0.68 -3.62 14.40
C VAL A 90 0.63 -3.14 13.77
N VAL A 91 0.83 -3.48 12.50
CA VAL A 91 1.92 -2.91 11.71
C VAL A 91 1.52 -1.50 11.30
N ILE A 92 2.37 -0.52 11.57
CA ILE A 92 2.12 0.87 11.18
C ILE A 92 3.00 1.20 9.99
N SER A 93 2.35 1.46 8.85
CA SER A 93 2.97 1.96 7.62
C SER A 93 2.74 3.46 7.50
N VAL A 94 3.72 4.18 6.96
CA VAL A 94 3.55 5.60 6.59
C VAL A 94 3.86 5.79 5.12
N ASP A 95 2.89 6.34 4.38
CA ASP A 95 2.98 6.72 2.97
C ASP A 95 3.70 8.07 2.87
N THR A 96 5.01 8.02 2.64
CA THR A 96 5.86 9.19 2.46
C THR A 96 7.04 8.86 1.55
N TRP A 97 7.52 9.86 0.82
CA TRP A 97 8.73 9.76 -0.01
C TRP A 97 9.87 10.62 0.54
N ARG A 98 9.73 11.21 1.74
CA ARG A 98 10.69 12.16 2.31
C ARG A 98 11.42 11.53 3.49
N HIS A 99 12.74 11.49 3.45
CA HIS A 99 13.53 10.87 4.52
C HIS A 99 13.34 11.57 5.88
N GLU A 100 13.15 12.89 5.91
CA GLU A 100 12.95 13.64 7.17
C GLU A 100 11.64 13.25 7.85
N VAL A 101 10.58 13.00 7.06
CA VAL A 101 9.30 12.49 7.57
C VAL A 101 9.45 11.04 8.00
N GLY A 102 10.11 10.22 7.16
CA GLY A 102 10.41 8.83 7.47
C GLY A 102 11.13 8.66 8.81
N GLU A 103 12.13 9.50 9.08
CA GLU A 103 12.89 9.48 10.33
C GLU A 103 11.98 9.78 11.53
N ALA A 104 11.21 10.87 11.45
CA ALA A 104 10.32 11.28 12.53
C ALA A 104 9.20 10.26 12.83
N VAL A 105 8.65 9.59 11.81
CA VAL A 105 7.59 8.59 12.03
C VAL A 105 8.14 7.25 12.52
N CYS A 106 9.35 6.86 12.12
CA CYS A 106 10.02 5.70 12.68
C CYS A 106 10.31 5.90 14.18
N GLU A 107 10.76 7.10 14.59
CA GLU A 107 10.91 7.44 16.01
C GLU A 107 9.58 7.35 16.78
N ALA A 108 8.47 7.71 16.14
CA ALA A 108 7.13 7.61 16.72
C ALA A 108 6.57 6.17 16.75
N GLY A 109 7.24 5.21 16.09
CA GLY A 109 6.89 3.79 16.12
C GLY A 109 6.28 3.22 14.84
N ALA A 110 6.53 3.84 13.68
CA ALA A 110 6.25 3.22 12.37
C ALA A 110 7.16 2.01 12.13
N ASP A 111 6.59 0.93 11.57
CA ASP A 111 7.30 -0.32 11.23
C ASP A 111 7.65 -0.43 9.74
N LEU A 112 6.97 0.36 8.89
CA LEU A 112 7.04 0.26 7.43
C LEU A 112 7.01 1.66 6.81
N LEU A 113 7.91 1.92 5.87
CA LEU A 113 7.91 3.11 5.03
C LEU A 113 7.38 2.74 3.63
N ASN A 114 6.24 3.31 3.25
CA ASN A 114 5.62 3.09 1.96
C ASN A 114 5.99 4.23 0.99
N ASP A 115 7.05 4.03 0.20
CA ASP A 115 7.47 5.02 -0.80
C ASP A 115 6.66 4.83 -2.09
N ALA A 116 5.50 5.48 -2.16
CA ALA A 116 4.63 5.45 -3.33
C ALA A 116 5.24 6.15 -4.56
N TRP A 117 6.32 6.93 -4.39
CA TRP A 117 6.94 7.71 -5.47
C TRP A 117 8.23 7.11 -6.02
N GLY A 118 8.64 5.95 -5.52
CA GLY A 118 9.67 5.14 -6.15
C GLY A 118 11.09 5.69 -5.97
N GLY A 119 11.42 6.13 -4.77
CA GLY A 119 12.79 6.47 -4.39
C GLY A 119 13.25 7.85 -4.85
N VAL A 120 12.33 8.79 -5.04
CA VAL A 120 12.66 10.19 -5.40
C VAL A 120 13.63 10.79 -4.39
N ASP A 121 13.44 10.49 -3.10
CA ASP A 121 14.43 10.74 -2.07
C ASP A 121 15.26 9.47 -1.81
N PRO A 122 16.53 9.42 -2.24
CA PRO A 122 17.34 8.22 -2.09
C PRO A 122 17.66 7.89 -0.63
N LYS A 123 17.52 8.84 0.31
CA LYS A 123 17.85 8.64 1.71
C LYS A 123 16.78 7.90 2.50
N LEU A 124 15.56 7.80 1.98
CA LEU A 124 14.46 7.13 2.71
C LEU A 124 14.77 5.66 3.02
N ALA A 125 15.45 4.96 2.10
CA ALA A 125 15.91 3.58 2.34
C ALA A 125 17.02 3.49 3.41
N GLU A 126 17.83 4.54 3.58
CA GLU A 126 18.83 4.60 4.67
C GLU A 126 18.15 4.76 6.03
N VAL A 127 17.05 5.50 6.08
CA VAL A 127 16.20 5.60 7.28
C VAL A 127 15.58 4.25 7.60
N ALA A 128 14.99 3.57 6.62
CA ALA A 128 14.43 2.23 6.81
C ALA A 128 15.47 1.28 7.43
N ALA A 129 16.69 1.26 6.88
CA ALA A 129 17.78 0.43 7.39
C ALA A 129 18.19 0.80 8.82
N ARG A 130 18.33 2.10 9.12
CA ARG A 130 18.72 2.61 10.44
C ARG A 130 17.75 2.22 11.54
N TYR A 131 16.45 2.29 11.26
CA TYR A 131 15.40 1.99 12.24
C TYR A 131 14.94 0.52 12.20
N GLY A 132 15.47 -0.30 11.27
CA GLY A 132 15.01 -1.67 11.05
C GLY A 132 13.55 -1.74 10.56
N ALA A 133 13.05 -0.66 9.95
CA ALA A 133 11.71 -0.61 9.36
C ALA A 133 11.71 -1.31 7.99
N GLY A 134 10.57 -1.89 7.63
CA GLY A 134 10.34 -2.37 6.28
C GLY A 134 10.23 -1.23 5.26
N ILE A 135 10.29 -1.56 3.98
CA ILE A 135 10.12 -0.58 2.89
C ILE A 135 9.34 -1.14 1.70
N VAL A 136 8.45 -0.31 1.15
CA VAL A 136 7.76 -0.57 -0.12
C VAL A 136 8.49 0.13 -1.27
N CYS A 137 8.91 -0.64 -2.25
CA CYS A 137 9.62 -0.19 -3.45
C CYS A 137 8.65 -0.11 -4.63
N THR A 138 8.11 1.09 -4.88
CA THR A 138 7.07 1.31 -5.89
C THR A 138 7.64 1.75 -7.23
N HIS A 139 7.07 1.29 -8.34
CA HIS A 139 7.34 1.87 -9.64
C HIS A 139 6.41 3.06 -9.94
N ALA A 140 6.94 4.28 -9.86
CA ALA A 140 6.18 5.51 -10.12
C ALA A 140 6.38 6.13 -11.52
N GLY A 141 7.13 5.48 -12.42
CA GLY A 141 7.36 5.96 -13.79
C GLY A 141 8.22 7.23 -13.91
N GLY A 142 9.00 7.56 -12.87
CA GLY A 142 9.94 8.68 -12.87
C GLY A 142 9.30 10.08 -12.89
N VAL A 143 8.00 10.19 -12.61
CA VAL A 143 7.31 11.47 -12.55
C VAL A 143 7.59 12.19 -11.23
N GLU A 144 7.51 13.52 -11.23
CA GLU A 144 7.59 14.29 -10.00
C GLU A 144 6.44 13.93 -9.04
N PRO A 145 6.69 13.88 -7.72
CA PRO A 145 5.66 13.65 -6.75
C PRO A 145 4.45 14.56 -6.91
N ARG A 146 3.28 13.94 -6.77
CA ARG A 146 1.94 14.55 -6.84
C ARG A 146 1.54 15.10 -8.21
N THR A 147 2.19 14.64 -9.26
CA THR A 147 1.79 14.93 -10.64
C THR A 147 0.91 13.82 -11.22
N ARG A 148 0.14 14.17 -12.27
CA ARG A 148 -0.59 13.16 -13.05
C ARG A 148 0.31 12.66 -14.19
N PRO A 149 0.18 11.39 -14.61
CA PRO A 149 0.85 10.90 -15.80
C PRO A 149 0.46 11.76 -17.01
N HIS A 150 1.44 12.18 -17.79
CA HIS A 150 1.24 12.96 -19.00
C HIS A 150 2.10 12.40 -20.13
N ARG A 151 1.46 11.98 -21.24
CA ARG A 151 2.14 11.40 -22.42
C ARG A 151 3.12 10.26 -22.07
N THR A 152 2.79 9.48 -21.04
CA THR A 152 3.60 8.35 -20.61
C THR A 152 3.66 7.27 -21.69
N SER A 153 4.87 6.81 -22.00
CA SER A 153 5.14 5.70 -22.92
C SER A 153 6.19 4.77 -22.33
N TYR A 154 6.00 3.47 -22.54
CA TYR A 154 6.98 2.43 -22.24
C TYR A 154 7.15 1.58 -23.50
N GLU A 155 8.37 1.09 -23.74
CA GLU A 155 8.57 0.02 -24.74
C GLU A 155 7.93 -1.27 -24.24
N ASP A 156 8.31 -1.68 -23.02
CA ASP A 156 7.62 -2.70 -22.23
C ASP A 156 7.46 -2.17 -20.79
N VAL A 157 6.22 -1.94 -20.36
CA VAL A 157 5.93 -1.41 -19.03
C VAL A 157 6.29 -2.39 -17.91
N MET A 158 6.17 -3.70 -18.15
CA MET A 158 6.46 -4.70 -17.12
C MET A 158 7.96 -4.86 -16.92
N GLU A 159 8.74 -4.86 -18.00
CA GLU A 159 10.20 -4.84 -17.91
C GLU A 159 10.70 -3.61 -17.14
N ASP A 160 10.10 -2.44 -17.40
CA ASP A 160 10.40 -1.21 -16.70
C ASP A 160 10.10 -1.29 -15.20
N ILE A 161 8.90 -1.78 -14.85
CA ILE A 161 8.48 -2.02 -13.47
C ILE A 161 9.47 -2.95 -12.76
N LEU A 162 9.84 -4.08 -13.36
CA LEU A 162 10.75 -5.04 -12.77
C LEU A 162 12.12 -4.43 -12.53
N ARG A 163 12.68 -3.77 -13.55
CA ARG A 163 14.00 -3.14 -13.46
C ARG A 163 14.06 -2.13 -12.31
N VAL A 164 13.06 -1.27 -12.21
CA VAL A 164 13.02 -0.23 -11.16
C VAL A 164 12.77 -0.82 -9.79
N THR A 165 11.71 -1.62 -9.62
CA THR A 165 11.32 -2.13 -8.30
C THR A 165 12.35 -3.10 -7.71
N VAL A 166 12.92 -4.00 -8.52
CA VAL A 166 13.98 -4.90 -8.08
C VAL A 166 15.25 -4.11 -7.76
N GLY A 167 15.61 -3.11 -8.57
CA GLY A 167 16.76 -2.25 -8.29
C GLY A 167 16.63 -1.49 -6.95
N LEU A 168 15.44 -0.96 -6.65
CA LEU A 168 15.15 -0.32 -5.36
C LEU A 168 15.22 -1.32 -4.20
N ALA A 169 14.66 -2.53 -4.37
CA ALA A 169 14.65 -3.57 -3.36
C ALA A 169 16.08 -4.08 -3.03
N GLU A 170 16.89 -4.36 -4.06
CA GLU A 170 18.29 -4.76 -3.88
C GLU A 170 19.12 -3.64 -3.22
N ARG A 171 18.87 -2.37 -3.58
CA ARG A 171 19.52 -1.23 -2.93
C ARG A 171 19.14 -1.16 -1.45
N ALA A 172 17.86 -1.28 -1.10
CA ALA A 172 17.41 -1.27 0.29
C ALA A 172 18.04 -2.41 1.09
N ALA A 173 18.11 -3.61 0.51
CA ALA A 173 18.77 -4.76 1.13
C ALA A 173 20.27 -4.50 1.36
N ALA A 174 20.97 -3.92 0.37
CA ALA A 174 22.39 -3.57 0.49
C ALA A 174 22.67 -2.49 1.55
N LEU A 175 21.70 -1.59 1.81
CA LEU A 175 21.78 -0.61 2.90
C LEU A 175 21.51 -1.21 4.29
N GLY A 176 21.00 -2.44 4.36
CA GLY A 176 20.76 -3.16 5.60
C GLY A 176 19.29 -3.32 5.99
N VAL A 177 18.33 -2.97 5.12
CA VAL A 177 16.93 -3.33 5.36
C VAL A 177 16.78 -4.86 5.28
N PRO A 178 16.13 -5.53 6.25
CA PRO A 178 15.95 -6.98 6.19
C PRO A 178 15.20 -7.41 4.93
N ARG A 179 15.70 -8.46 4.24
CA ARG A 179 15.16 -8.96 2.97
C ARG A 179 13.69 -9.34 3.04
N GLU A 180 13.27 -9.87 4.17
CA GLU A 180 11.92 -10.27 4.51
C GLU A 180 10.99 -9.09 4.87
N SER A 181 11.53 -7.86 4.95
CA SER A 181 10.79 -6.62 5.25
C SER A 181 10.73 -5.66 4.06
N ILE A 182 11.21 -6.09 2.89
CA ILE A 182 11.18 -5.33 1.65
C ILE A 182 10.13 -5.93 0.72
N MET A 183 9.39 -5.07 0.05
CA MET A 183 8.28 -5.44 -0.83
C MET A 183 8.26 -4.54 -2.07
N ILE A 184 7.75 -5.06 -3.19
CA ILE A 184 7.69 -4.34 -4.47
C ILE A 184 6.24 -4.05 -4.88
N ASP A 185 5.98 -2.89 -5.47
CA ASP A 185 4.66 -2.46 -5.96
C ASP A 185 4.73 -2.01 -7.42
N PRO A 186 3.92 -2.58 -8.35
CA PRO A 186 3.86 -2.12 -9.74
C PRO A 186 3.42 -0.66 -9.90
N GLY A 187 2.82 -0.05 -8.88
CA GLY A 187 2.42 1.34 -8.85
C GLY A 187 1.34 1.65 -9.89
N HIS A 188 0.23 0.91 -9.91
CA HIS A 188 -0.89 1.18 -10.83
C HIS A 188 -1.26 2.67 -10.84
N ASP A 189 -1.47 3.25 -12.01
CA ASP A 189 -1.75 4.68 -12.26
C ASP A 189 -0.63 5.68 -11.90
N PHE A 190 0.40 5.28 -11.16
CA PHE A 190 1.58 6.13 -10.94
C PHE A 190 2.49 6.07 -12.16
N GLY A 191 2.58 7.19 -12.87
CA GLY A 191 3.31 7.27 -14.13
C GLY A 191 2.77 6.28 -15.18
N LYS A 192 1.48 5.92 -15.15
CA LYS A 192 0.88 4.91 -16.03
C LYS A 192 -0.49 5.37 -16.53
N ASN A 193 -0.84 4.97 -17.75
CA ASN A 193 -2.22 5.08 -18.24
C ASN A 193 -2.96 3.77 -17.95
N THR A 194 -4.27 3.75 -18.23
CA THR A 194 -5.12 2.56 -18.01
C THR A 194 -4.61 1.30 -18.71
N ARG A 195 -4.12 1.40 -19.95
CA ARG A 195 -3.57 0.25 -20.69
C ARG A 195 -2.34 -0.31 -20.00
N HIS A 196 -1.45 0.55 -19.51
CA HIS A 196 -0.27 0.16 -18.76
C HIS A 196 -0.63 -0.50 -17.42
N SER A 197 -1.58 0.04 -16.66
CA SER A 197 -2.07 -0.55 -15.40
C SER A 197 -2.73 -1.93 -15.63
N LEU A 198 -3.46 -2.10 -16.74
CA LEU A 198 -4.03 -3.40 -17.14
C LEU A 198 -2.93 -4.40 -17.55
N GLU A 199 -1.91 -3.96 -18.29
CA GLU A 199 -0.76 -4.79 -18.68
C GLU A 199 0.02 -5.28 -17.46
N ALA A 200 0.34 -4.37 -16.52
CA ALA A 200 1.01 -4.70 -15.27
C ALA A 200 0.22 -5.72 -14.45
N THR A 201 -1.11 -5.61 -14.42
CA THR A 201 -1.97 -6.61 -13.77
C THR A 201 -1.93 -7.95 -14.50
N ARG A 202 -2.01 -7.95 -15.83
CA ARG A 202 -1.99 -9.19 -16.64
C ARG A 202 -0.71 -9.99 -16.43
N ARG A 203 0.42 -9.28 -16.31
CA ARG A 203 1.77 -9.85 -16.20
C ARG A 203 2.30 -9.90 -14.77
N LEU A 204 1.45 -9.71 -13.76
CA LEU A 204 1.85 -9.64 -12.35
C LEU A 204 2.65 -10.86 -11.87
N THR A 205 2.45 -12.03 -12.51
CA THR A 205 3.25 -13.24 -12.22
C THR A 205 4.75 -13.07 -12.45
N GLU A 206 5.16 -12.16 -13.33
CA GLU A 206 6.58 -11.84 -13.53
C GLU A 206 7.17 -11.14 -12.30
N MET A 207 6.40 -10.29 -11.62
CA MET A 207 6.82 -9.70 -10.35
C MET A 207 6.86 -10.73 -9.23
N THR A 208 5.82 -11.56 -9.10
CA THR A 208 5.76 -12.55 -8.00
C THR A 208 6.81 -13.65 -8.17
N ALA A 209 7.26 -13.93 -9.40
CA ALA A 209 8.36 -14.84 -9.70
C ALA A 209 9.74 -14.33 -9.25
N THR A 210 9.89 -13.04 -8.92
CA THR A 210 11.16 -12.48 -8.42
C THR A 210 11.51 -12.94 -7.00
N GLY A 211 10.54 -13.48 -6.26
CA GLY A 211 10.70 -13.87 -4.86
C GLY A 211 10.66 -12.69 -3.88
N TRP A 212 10.38 -11.47 -4.33
CA TRP A 212 10.00 -10.36 -3.45
C TRP A 212 8.49 -10.42 -3.15
N PRO A 213 8.06 -10.15 -1.90
CA PRO A 213 6.65 -9.91 -1.61
C PRO A 213 6.10 -8.79 -2.49
N VAL A 214 4.96 -9.03 -3.13
CA VAL A 214 4.31 -8.06 -4.02
C VAL A 214 3.13 -7.41 -3.30
N LEU A 215 3.16 -6.07 -3.24
CA LEU A 215 2.02 -5.25 -2.86
C LEU A 215 1.26 -4.82 -4.11
N VAL A 216 -0.07 -4.75 -4.01
CA VAL A 216 -0.90 -4.07 -5.01
C VAL A 216 -1.77 -3.02 -4.34
N SER A 217 -1.79 -1.81 -4.94
CA SER A 217 -2.72 -0.74 -4.57
C SER A 217 -3.69 -0.52 -5.73
N LEU A 218 -4.93 -1.02 -5.59
CA LEU A 218 -5.94 -1.05 -6.66
C LEU A 218 -7.19 -0.23 -6.34
N SER A 219 -7.40 0.10 -5.05
CA SER A 219 -8.68 0.60 -4.54
C SER A 219 -9.08 1.94 -5.15
N ASN A 220 -10.23 1.93 -5.84
CA ASN A 220 -10.88 3.08 -6.47
C ASN A 220 -10.02 3.84 -7.51
N LYS A 221 -8.99 3.18 -8.05
CA LYS A 221 -8.06 3.76 -9.02
C LYS A 221 -8.68 4.10 -10.37
N ASP A 222 -8.03 5.01 -11.10
CA ASP A 222 -8.53 5.54 -12.37
C ASP A 222 -8.57 4.46 -13.45
N PHE A 223 -7.60 3.54 -13.53
CA PHE A 223 -7.70 2.44 -14.50
C PHE A 223 -8.92 1.55 -14.31
N VAL A 224 -9.40 1.36 -13.07
CA VAL A 224 -10.64 0.61 -12.81
C VAL A 224 -11.84 1.39 -13.34
N GLY A 225 -11.89 2.69 -13.03
CA GLY A 225 -12.96 3.58 -13.49
C GLY A 225 -13.03 3.71 -15.00
N GLU A 226 -11.89 3.95 -15.64
CA GLU A 226 -11.79 4.10 -17.10
C GLU A 226 -12.09 2.79 -17.83
N THR A 227 -11.72 1.63 -17.26
CA THR A 227 -12.01 0.31 -17.86
C THR A 227 -13.50 -0.01 -17.85
N LEU A 228 -14.22 0.39 -16.79
CA LEU A 228 -15.63 0.03 -16.58
C LEU A 228 -16.60 1.18 -16.84
N ASP A 229 -16.10 2.35 -17.24
CA ASP A 229 -16.84 3.60 -17.35
C ASP A 229 -17.61 3.93 -16.05
N LYS A 230 -16.88 3.97 -14.92
CA LYS A 230 -17.43 4.19 -13.58
C LYS A 230 -16.79 5.36 -12.82
N PRO A 231 -17.60 6.22 -12.19
CA PRO A 231 -17.10 7.26 -11.29
C PRO A 231 -16.52 6.63 -10.02
N VAL A 232 -15.65 7.36 -9.32
CA VAL A 232 -14.85 6.86 -8.18
C VAL A 232 -15.66 6.08 -7.12
N LYS A 233 -16.89 6.53 -6.82
CA LYS A 233 -17.77 5.90 -5.80
C LYS A 233 -18.44 4.59 -6.27
N GLU A 234 -18.32 4.24 -7.54
CA GLU A 234 -18.92 3.03 -8.14
C GLU A 234 -17.86 2.01 -8.58
N ARG A 235 -16.58 2.20 -8.19
CA ARG A 235 -15.46 1.36 -8.62
C ARG A 235 -15.24 0.11 -7.76
N LEU A 236 -16.05 -0.12 -6.71
CA LEU A 236 -15.83 -1.22 -5.78
C LEU A 236 -15.81 -2.59 -6.47
N LEU A 237 -16.78 -2.91 -7.32
CA LEU A 237 -16.83 -4.22 -7.99
C LEU A 237 -15.60 -4.45 -8.89
N GLY A 238 -15.17 -3.43 -9.63
CA GLY A 238 -13.96 -3.50 -10.45
C GLY A 238 -12.69 -3.64 -9.61
N THR A 239 -12.64 -2.93 -8.47
CA THR A 239 -11.55 -3.05 -7.49
C THR A 239 -11.47 -4.49 -6.96
N LEU A 240 -12.58 -5.05 -6.48
CA LEU A 240 -12.65 -6.40 -5.93
C LEU A 240 -12.30 -7.47 -6.98
N ALA A 241 -12.75 -7.30 -8.23
CA ALA A 241 -12.39 -8.19 -9.32
C ALA A 241 -10.87 -8.17 -9.60
N THR A 242 -10.27 -6.98 -9.64
CA THR A 242 -8.82 -6.82 -9.87
C THR A 242 -7.99 -7.34 -8.69
N THR A 243 -8.48 -7.16 -7.45
CA THR A 243 -7.91 -7.76 -6.25
C THR A 243 -7.92 -9.28 -6.32
N ALA A 244 -9.04 -9.90 -6.72
CA ALA A 244 -9.15 -11.35 -6.87
C ALA A 244 -8.15 -11.91 -7.87
N VAL A 245 -8.01 -11.25 -9.03
CA VAL A 245 -7.02 -11.62 -10.06
C VAL A 245 -5.60 -11.45 -9.53
N SER A 246 -5.28 -10.33 -8.89
CA SER A 246 -3.93 -10.09 -8.34
C SER A 246 -3.57 -11.12 -7.28
N ALA A 247 -4.54 -11.53 -6.45
CA ALA A 247 -4.37 -12.60 -5.47
C ALA A 247 -4.14 -13.97 -6.12
N TRP A 248 -4.90 -14.27 -7.17
CA TRP A 248 -4.70 -15.49 -7.94
C TRP A 248 -3.29 -15.55 -8.58
N LEU A 249 -2.76 -14.40 -9.00
CA LEU A 249 -1.42 -14.26 -9.59
C LEU A 249 -0.29 -14.18 -8.55
N GLY A 250 -0.60 -14.24 -7.26
CA GLY A 250 0.38 -14.39 -6.18
C GLY A 250 0.76 -13.11 -5.44
N ALA A 251 0.02 -12.00 -5.59
CA ALA A 251 0.23 -10.84 -4.73
C ALA A 251 0.04 -11.21 -3.25
N GLN A 252 0.79 -10.56 -2.35
CA GLN A 252 0.74 -10.87 -0.92
C GLN A 252 0.11 -9.75 -0.10
N VAL A 253 0.36 -8.48 -0.45
CA VAL A 253 -0.13 -7.32 0.32
C VAL A 253 -1.13 -6.50 -0.51
N TYR A 254 -2.26 -6.11 0.10
CA TYR A 254 -3.35 -5.42 -0.58
C TYR A 254 -3.66 -4.11 0.12
N ARG A 255 -3.34 -2.99 -0.55
CA ARG A 255 -3.58 -1.64 -0.04
C ARG A 255 -4.97 -1.15 -0.44
N VAL A 256 -5.89 -1.01 0.52
CA VAL A 256 -7.33 -0.86 0.25
C VAL A 256 -8.04 0.14 1.17
N HIS A 257 -9.17 0.69 0.69
CA HIS A 257 -10.13 1.43 1.52
C HIS A 257 -11.18 0.50 2.15
N GLU A 258 -11.69 -0.48 1.40
CA GLU A 258 -12.77 -1.39 1.79
C GLU A 258 -12.22 -2.73 2.33
N VAL A 259 -11.89 -2.78 3.63
CA VAL A 259 -11.17 -3.91 4.26
C VAL A 259 -12.05 -5.16 4.34
N ALA A 260 -13.29 -5.02 4.81
CA ALA A 260 -14.20 -6.17 5.01
C ALA A 260 -14.51 -6.89 3.69
N GLU A 261 -14.78 -6.15 2.62
CA GLU A 261 -15.05 -6.67 1.28
C GLU A 261 -13.81 -7.30 0.67
N THR A 262 -12.66 -6.64 0.80
CA THR A 262 -11.37 -7.17 0.35
C THR A 262 -11.06 -8.49 1.05
N ARG A 263 -11.26 -8.57 2.37
CA ARG A 263 -11.07 -9.81 3.14
C ARG A 263 -11.92 -10.95 2.60
N GLN A 264 -13.20 -10.71 2.30
CA GLN A 264 -14.09 -11.74 1.73
C GLN A 264 -13.60 -12.24 0.38
N VAL A 265 -13.12 -11.35 -0.49
CA VAL A 265 -12.53 -11.74 -1.78
C VAL A 265 -11.30 -12.62 -1.58
N LEU A 266 -10.37 -12.19 -0.72
CA LEU A 266 -9.13 -12.92 -0.46
C LEU A 266 -9.41 -14.28 0.19
N ASP A 267 -10.35 -14.35 1.13
CA ASP A 267 -10.80 -15.60 1.74
C ASP A 267 -11.40 -16.56 0.71
N MET A 268 -12.19 -16.06 -0.24
CA MET A 268 -12.74 -16.86 -1.33
C MET A 268 -11.64 -17.38 -2.26
N VAL A 269 -10.69 -16.53 -2.66
CA VAL A 269 -9.55 -16.93 -3.50
C VAL A 269 -8.73 -18.01 -2.81
N ARG A 270 -8.40 -17.84 -1.53
CA ARG A 270 -7.67 -18.85 -0.75
C ARG A 270 -8.42 -20.18 -0.65
N ALA A 271 -9.74 -20.13 -0.51
CA ALA A 271 -10.55 -21.36 -0.50
C ALA A 271 -10.49 -22.09 -1.84
N ILE A 272 -10.54 -21.37 -2.96
CA ILE A 272 -10.38 -21.95 -4.32
C ILE A 272 -8.97 -22.55 -4.49
N GLN A 273 -7.94 -21.86 -4.00
CA GLN A 273 -6.55 -22.35 -4.03
C GLN A 273 -6.28 -23.53 -3.09
N GLY A 274 -7.23 -23.89 -2.21
CA GLY A 274 -7.05 -24.96 -1.23
C GLY A 274 -6.21 -24.57 -0.02
N HIS A 275 -5.91 -23.29 0.19
CA HIS A 275 -5.17 -22.79 1.35
C HIS A 275 -6.05 -22.64 2.61
N ARG A 276 -7.37 -22.76 2.47
CA ARG A 276 -8.34 -22.64 3.55
C ARG A 276 -9.60 -23.47 3.24
N PRO A 277 -10.18 -24.19 4.21
CA PRO A 277 -11.48 -24.83 4.01
C PRO A 277 -12.63 -23.79 3.96
N PRO A 278 -13.76 -24.09 3.30
CA PRO A 278 -14.94 -23.22 3.37
C PRO A 278 -15.39 -23.03 4.82
N ALA A 279 -15.87 -21.84 5.17
CA ALA A 279 -16.35 -21.55 6.52
C ALA A 279 -17.56 -22.44 6.92
N VAL A 280 -18.39 -22.81 5.93
CA VAL A 280 -19.53 -23.72 6.09
C VAL A 280 -19.64 -24.60 4.85
N ALA A 281 -19.72 -25.92 5.02
CA ALA A 281 -19.95 -26.89 3.94
C ALA A 281 -21.10 -27.82 4.29
N ARG A 282 -22.35 -27.36 4.09
CA ARG A 282 -23.57 -28.15 4.41
C ARG A 282 -24.33 -28.64 3.17
N ARG A 283 -24.19 -27.98 2.02
CA ARG A 283 -24.99 -28.26 0.82
C ARG A 283 -24.67 -29.67 0.30
N GLY A 284 -25.69 -30.53 0.25
CA GLY A 284 -25.56 -31.90 -0.27
C GLY A 284 -24.89 -32.91 0.68
N LEU A 285 -24.68 -32.55 1.96
CA LEU A 285 -24.07 -33.41 2.99
C LEU A 285 -25.02 -33.68 4.17
N ALA A 286 -26.33 -33.54 3.95
CA ALA A 286 -27.39 -33.81 4.92
C ALA A 286 -28.19 -35.04 4.50
#